data_AF-A0A392MRW6-F1
#
_entry.id   AF-A0A392MRW6-F1
#
_cell.length_a   1.000
_cell.length_b   1.000
_cell.length_c   1.000
_cell.angle_alpha   90.00
_cell.angle_beta   90.00
_cell.angle_gamma   90.00
#
_symmetry.space_group_name_H-M   'P 1'
#
loop_
_entity.id
_entity.type
_entity.pdbx_description
1 polymer ?
#
loop_
_entity_poly.entity_id
_entity_poly.type
_entity_poly.pdbx_seq_one_letter_code
_entity_poly.pdbx_strand_id
1 'polypeptide(L)'
;MKLGLRSAQHFIYIENQYFIGSSFAWPSYKEAGADNLIPMELALKIVSKIRSRERFTVYIVIPMWPEGVPSSAAVQEMLYFQGQTMQMMYEIIARELKYMKLDNSHPQDYLNFYCLGNREKFAAEVSNPNNSHCDHGDT
;
A
#
# COMPACT_ATOMS: atom_id res chain seq x y z
N MET A 1 -9.37 15.20 5.67
CA MET A 1 -7.99 14.66 5.77
C MET A 1 -6.95 15.70 6.23
N LYS A 2 -6.84 16.89 5.61
CA LYS A 2 -5.86 17.94 6.00
C LYS A 2 -5.86 18.32 7.50
N LEU A 3 -7.04 18.46 8.13
CA LEU A 3 -7.13 18.85 9.54
C LEU A 3 -6.57 17.77 10.51
N GLY A 4 -6.89 16.49 10.26
CA GLY A 4 -6.47 15.38 11.12
C GLY A 4 -4.99 15.02 11.00
N LEU A 5 -4.38 15.28 9.84
CA LEU A 5 -2.97 14.98 9.59
C LEU A 5 -2.02 15.86 10.41
N ARG A 6 -2.39 17.13 10.60
CA ARG A 6 -1.61 18.08 11.41
C ARG A 6 -1.70 17.76 12.90
N SER A 7 -2.86 17.34 13.40
CA SER A 7 -3.08 17.02 14.81
C SER A 7 -2.61 15.63 15.25
N ALA A 8 -2.38 14.69 14.32
CA ALA A 8 -1.95 13.33 14.67
C ALA A 8 -0.64 13.33 15.49
N GLN A 9 -0.65 12.63 16.62
CA GLN A 9 0.46 12.60 17.58
C GLN A 9 1.32 11.33 17.47
N HIS A 10 0.69 10.17 17.23
CA HIS A 10 1.34 8.85 17.35
C HIS A 10 1.39 8.07 16.04
N PHE A 11 0.29 8.02 15.29
CA PHE A 11 0.26 7.33 14.00
C PHE A 11 -0.86 7.86 13.11
N ILE A 12 -0.80 7.51 11.83
CA ILE A 12 -1.88 7.67 10.86
C ILE A 12 -2.13 6.31 10.19
N TYR A 13 -3.40 5.91 10.12
CA TYR A 13 -3.83 4.76 9.33
C TYR A 13 -4.70 5.24 8.18
N ILE A 14 -4.41 4.76 6.97
CA ILE A 14 -5.15 5.07 5.76
C ILE A 14 -5.48 3.76 5.06
N GLU A 15 -6.75 3.55 4.75
CA GLU A 15 -7.20 2.55 3.81
C GLU A 15 -7.84 3.31 2.64
N ASN A 16 -7.36 3.09 1.42
CA ASN A 16 -7.92 3.74 0.25
C ASN A 16 -7.74 2.87 -1.00
N GLN A 17 -8.64 3.03 -1.98
CA GLN A 17 -8.53 2.29 -3.24
C GLN A 17 -7.33 2.74 -4.09
N TYR A 18 -6.97 4.02 -4.00
CA TYR A 18 -5.85 4.61 -4.73
C TYR A 18 -4.97 5.43 -3.80
N PHE A 19 -3.66 5.41 -4.03
CA PHE A 19 -2.73 6.26 -3.29
C PHE A 19 -1.69 6.89 -4.24
N ILE A 20 -2.11 7.96 -4.91
CA ILE A 20 -1.33 8.67 -5.92
C ILE A 20 -1.45 10.17 -5.65
N GLY A 21 -0.33 10.90 -5.70
CA GLY A 21 -0.36 12.35 -5.57
C GLY A 21 1.00 13.00 -5.42
N SER A 22 0.98 14.33 -5.40
CA SER A 22 2.15 15.20 -5.30
C SER A 22 3.13 15.00 -6.47
N SER A 23 2.60 14.89 -7.71
CA SER A 23 3.42 14.58 -8.89
C SER A 23 4.55 15.57 -9.14
N PHE A 24 4.38 16.84 -8.80
CA PHE A 24 5.44 17.85 -8.88
C PHE A 24 6.74 17.47 -8.15
N ALA A 25 6.67 16.55 -7.17
CA ALA A 25 7.80 16.06 -6.40
C ALA A 25 8.27 14.65 -6.80
N TRP A 26 7.63 13.99 -7.75
CA TRP A 26 8.02 12.65 -8.19
C TRP A 26 9.43 12.65 -8.81
N PRO A 27 10.18 11.52 -8.72
CA PRO A 27 11.48 11.38 -9.36
C PRO A 27 11.41 11.59 -10.88
N SER A 28 10.31 11.16 -11.49
CA SER A 28 10.03 11.30 -12.91
C SER A 28 8.54 11.63 -13.14
N TYR A 29 8.19 12.06 -14.35
CA TYR A 29 6.80 12.33 -14.74
C TYR A 29 6.11 13.41 -13.87
N LYS A 30 6.80 14.53 -13.63
CA LYS A 30 6.35 15.55 -12.67
C LYS A 30 5.07 16.29 -13.05
N GLU A 31 4.84 16.43 -14.36
CA GLU A 31 3.69 17.13 -14.95
C GLU A 31 2.47 16.21 -15.14
N ALA A 32 2.36 15.13 -14.36
CA ALA A 32 1.24 14.17 -14.45
C ALA A 32 -0.13 14.75 -14.04
N GLY A 33 -0.16 15.93 -13.42
CA GLY A 33 -1.38 16.56 -12.90
C GLY A 33 -1.95 15.92 -11.63
N ALA A 34 -1.18 15.09 -10.92
CA ALA A 34 -1.60 14.51 -9.64
C ALA A 34 -1.30 15.46 -8.48
N ASP A 35 -1.95 16.63 -8.46
CA ASP A 35 -1.55 17.78 -7.64
C ASP A 35 -1.99 17.73 -6.18
N ASN A 36 -2.67 16.66 -5.75
CA ASN A 36 -3.10 16.55 -4.36
C ASN A 36 -1.87 16.44 -3.42
N LEU A 37 -1.95 17.14 -2.28
CA LEU A 37 -0.84 17.28 -1.33
C LEU A 37 -0.78 16.19 -0.26
N ILE A 38 -1.65 15.17 -0.32
CA ILE A 38 -1.76 14.19 0.76
C ILE A 38 -0.46 13.40 0.97
N PRO A 39 0.18 12.82 -0.08
CA PRO A 39 1.45 12.11 0.08
C PRO A 39 2.57 13.00 0.63
N MET A 40 2.70 14.23 0.10
CA MET A 40 3.71 15.19 0.54
C MET A 40 3.52 15.58 2.01
N GLU A 41 2.29 15.91 2.43
CA GLU A 41 2.00 16.29 3.81
C GLU A 41 2.30 15.14 4.80
N LEU A 42 2.04 13.88 4.42
CA LEU A 42 2.42 12.71 5.23
C LEU A 42 3.93 12.57 5.37
N ALA A 43 4.67 12.68 4.25
CA ALA A 43 6.13 12.60 4.27
C ALA A 43 6.74 13.72 5.15
N LEU A 44 6.25 14.95 5.00
CA LEU A 44 6.70 16.09 5.80
C LEU A 44 6.31 15.98 7.27
N LYS A 45 5.15 15.41 7.59
CA LYS A 45 4.75 15.12 8.97
C LYS A 45 5.70 14.11 9.61
N ILE A 46 6.07 13.04 8.90
CA ILE A 46 7.07 12.05 9.36
C ILE A 46 8.42 12.75 9.58
N VAL A 47 8.90 13.54 8.61
CA VAL A 47 10.15 14.32 8.73
C VAL A 47 10.13 15.22 9.98
N SER A 48 9.01 15.91 10.24
CA SER A 48 8.86 16.72 11.44
C SER A 48 8.99 15.91 12.73
N LYS A 49 8.48 14.68 12.75
CA LYS A 49 8.53 13.78 13.92
C LYS A 49 9.92 13.17 14.11
N ILE A 50 10.61 12.83 13.02
CA ILE A 50 12.03 12.44 13.04
C ILE A 50 12.88 13.56 13.65
N ARG A 51 12.68 14.81 13.22
CA ARG A 51 13.41 15.97 13.75
C ARG A 51 13.16 16.21 15.23
N SER A 52 11.94 16.02 15.70
CA SER A 52 11.62 16.13 17.13
C SER A 52 11.96 14.87 17.95
N ARG A 53 12.49 13.81 17.31
CA ARG A 53 12.76 12.50 17.91
C ARG A 53 11.53 11.88 18.58
N GLU A 54 10.35 12.16 18.03
CA GLU A 54 9.09 11.59 18.47
C GLU A 54 8.75 10.36 17.64
N ARG A 55 8.24 9.31 18.29
CA ARG A 55 7.73 8.14 17.59
C ARG A 55 6.49 8.52 16.78
N PHE A 56 6.51 8.20 15.50
CA PHE A 56 5.37 8.39 14.62
C PHE A 56 5.42 7.42 13.45
N THR A 57 4.31 6.73 13.16
CA THR A 57 4.25 5.77 12.04
C THR A 57 3.01 5.98 11.19
N VAL A 58 3.13 5.82 9.89
CA VAL A 58 2.04 5.88 8.92
C VAL A 58 1.88 4.51 8.29
N TYR A 59 0.65 4.00 8.32
CA TYR A 59 0.25 2.73 7.72
C TYR A 59 -0.75 3.00 6.61
N ILE A 60 -0.45 2.52 5.41
CA ILE A 60 -1.28 2.71 4.23
C ILE A 60 -1.65 1.32 3.68
N VAL A 61 -2.94 1.03 3.64
CA VAL A 61 -3.50 -0.18 3.05
C VAL A 61 -4.15 0.19 1.73
N ILE A 62 -3.70 -0.46 0.66
CA ILE A 62 -4.15 -0.29 -0.72
C ILE A 62 -4.37 -1.66 -1.35
N PRO A 63 -5.24 -1.80 -2.36
CA PRO A 63 -5.37 -3.07 -3.07
C PRO A 63 -4.04 -3.47 -3.75
N MET A 64 -3.83 -4.77 -3.98
CA MET A 64 -2.61 -5.27 -4.62
C MET A 64 -2.43 -4.69 -6.03
N TRP A 65 -3.53 -4.46 -6.74
CA TRP A 65 -3.61 -3.67 -7.96
C TRP A 65 -4.98 -2.96 -8.03
N PRO A 66 -5.09 -1.84 -8.77
CA PRO A 66 -6.36 -1.20 -9.08
C PRO A 66 -7.38 -2.17 -9.68
N GLU A 67 -8.67 -1.85 -9.58
CA GLU A 67 -9.71 -2.67 -10.21
C GLU A 67 -9.51 -2.80 -11.73
N GLY A 68 -9.63 -4.03 -12.25
CA GLY A 68 -9.45 -4.34 -13.67
C GLY A 68 -8.41 -5.43 -13.93
N VAL A 69 -8.04 -5.61 -15.20
CA VAL A 69 -7.03 -6.58 -15.62
C VAL A 69 -5.63 -6.04 -15.27
N PRO A 70 -4.83 -6.72 -14.44
CA PRO A 70 -3.53 -6.21 -13.97
C PRO A 70 -2.57 -5.87 -15.11
N SER A 71 -2.62 -6.62 -16.20
CA SER A 71 -1.75 -6.43 -17.38
C SER A 71 -2.26 -5.36 -18.35
N SER A 72 -3.39 -4.72 -18.09
CA SER A 72 -3.88 -3.63 -18.94
C SER A 72 -3.00 -2.39 -18.83
N ALA A 73 -2.86 -1.64 -19.92
CA ALA A 73 -2.03 -0.43 -19.96
C ALA A 73 -2.44 0.60 -18.89
N ALA A 74 -3.75 0.80 -18.70
CA ALA A 74 -4.28 1.71 -17.69
C ALA A 74 -3.90 1.30 -16.25
N VAL A 75 -4.02 0.01 -15.91
CA VAL A 75 -3.64 -0.48 -14.57
C VAL A 75 -2.12 -0.38 -14.36
N GLN A 76 -1.31 -0.68 -15.38
CA GLN A 76 0.13 -0.54 -15.31
C GLN A 76 0.57 0.91 -15.14
N GLU A 77 -0.08 1.86 -15.80
CA GLU A 77 0.19 3.30 -15.64
C GLU A 77 -0.18 3.79 -14.24
N MET A 78 -1.33 3.36 -13.70
CA MET A 78 -1.71 3.66 -12.32
C MET A 78 -0.72 3.09 -11.31
N LEU A 79 -0.28 1.85 -11.49
CA LEU A 79 0.75 1.22 -10.64
C LEU A 79 2.08 1.98 -10.73
N TYR A 80 2.46 2.45 -11.91
CA TYR A 80 3.66 3.27 -12.11
C TYR A 80 3.58 4.59 -11.33
N PHE A 81 2.47 5.32 -11.44
CA PHE A 81 2.25 6.57 -10.68
C PHE A 81 2.19 6.36 -9.17
N GLN A 82 1.60 5.25 -8.73
CA GLN A 82 1.66 4.83 -7.33
C GLN A 82 3.10 4.57 -6.88
N GLY A 83 3.90 3.88 -7.70
CA GLY A 83 5.32 3.67 -7.47
C GLY A 83 6.11 4.98 -7.35
N GLN A 84 5.87 5.95 -8.24
CA GLN A 84 6.48 7.29 -8.17
C GLN A 84 6.12 8.02 -6.86
N THR A 85 4.85 7.92 -6.43
CA THR A 85 4.38 8.48 -5.16
C THR A 85 5.08 7.84 -3.97
N MET A 86 5.15 6.51 -3.93
CA MET A 86 5.83 5.77 -2.86
C MET A 86 7.32 6.10 -2.81
N GLN A 87 8.01 6.11 -3.95
CA GLN A 87 9.43 6.42 -4.05
C GLN A 87 9.73 7.84 -3.54
N MET A 88 8.95 8.83 -3.97
CA MET A 88 9.08 10.22 -3.52
C MET A 88 8.97 10.34 -1.99
N MET A 89 8.00 9.67 -1.37
CA MET A 89 7.84 9.67 0.09
C MET A 89 9.02 9.01 0.81
N TYR A 90 9.44 7.81 0.35
CA TYR A 90 10.55 7.09 0.96
C TYR A 90 11.88 7.85 0.84
N GLU A 91 12.15 8.49 -0.30
CA GLU A 91 13.37 9.29 -0.49
C GLU A 91 13.42 10.50 0.44
N ILE A 92 12.30 11.21 0.64
CA ILE A 92 12.20 12.33 1.59
C ILE A 92 12.53 11.86 3.01
N ILE A 93 11.95 10.75 3.45
CA ILE A 93 12.16 10.19 4.79
C ILE A 93 13.61 9.70 4.95
N ALA A 94 14.13 8.94 3.99
CA ALA A 94 15.49 8.41 4.02
C ALA A 94 16.55 9.52 4.09
N ARG A 95 16.34 10.61 3.33
CA ARG A 95 17.22 11.78 3.36
C ARG A 95 17.25 12.42 4.74
N GLU A 96 16.10 12.54 5.40
CA GLU A 96 16.02 13.13 6.74
C GLU A 96 16.67 12.23 7.80
N LEU A 97 16.45 10.91 7.75
CA LEU A 97 17.11 9.97 8.67
C LEU A 97 18.64 10.09 8.59
N LYS A 98 19.17 10.16 7.36
CA LYS A 98 20.60 10.38 7.12
C LYS A 98 21.08 11.72 7.64
N TYR A 99 20.31 12.80 7.43
CA TYR A 99 20.64 14.14 7.92
C TYR A 99 20.71 14.18 9.45
N MET A 100 19.77 13.51 10.12
CA MET A 100 19.69 13.41 11.58
C MET A 100 20.67 12.40 12.19
N LYS A 101 21.48 11.72 11.36
CA LYS A 101 22.44 10.68 11.76
C LYS A 101 21.80 9.52 12.54
N LEU A 102 20.61 9.11 12.10
CA LEU A 102 19.89 7.97 12.65
C LEU A 102 20.25 6.70 11.86
N ASP A 103 21.52 6.31 11.90
CA ASP A 103 22.10 5.28 11.03
C ASP A 103 21.49 3.88 11.23
N ASN A 104 20.85 3.64 12.38
CA ASN A 104 20.16 2.39 12.71
C ASN A 104 18.65 2.41 12.40
N SER A 105 18.12 3.51 11.86
CA SER A 105 16.70 3.63 11.52
C SER A 105 16.45 3.41 10.04
N HIS A 106 15.35 2.73 9.73
CA HIS A 106 14.91 2.48 8.36
C HIS A 106 13.67 3.33 8.04
N PRO A 107 13.47 3.80 6.79
CA PRO A 107 12.25 4.53 6.42
C PRO A 107 10.94 3.77 6.73
N GLN A 108 10.98 2.43 6.70
CA GLN A 108 9.83 1.58 7.04
C GLN A 108 9.48 1.57 8.54
N ASP A 109 10.34 2.09 9.41
CA ASP A 109 9.98 2.35 10.82
C ASP A 109 8.90 3.44 10.93
N TYR A 110 8.77 4.28 9.88
CA TYR A 110 7.88 5.44 9.85
C TYR A 110 6.79 5.36 8.79
N LEU A 111 7.00 4.66 7.67
CA LEU A 111 6.03 4.58 6.57
C LEU A 111 5.93 3.15 6.05
N ASN A 112 4.72 2.59 6.07
CA ASN A 112 4.46 1.24 5.62
C ASN A 112 3.29 1.19 4.64
N PHE A 113 3.46 0.40 3.57
CA PHE A 113 2.42 0.09 2.60
C PHE A 113 2.10 -1.39 2.66
N TYR A 114 0.81 -1.73 2.70
CA TYR A 114 0.32 -3.11 2.71
C TYR A 114 -0.78 -3.29 1.68
N CYS A 115 -0.96 -4.54 1.25
CA CYS A 115 -2.14 -4.98 0.53
C CYS A 115 -2.76 -6.19 1.24
N LEU A 116 -4.06 -6.36 1.06
CA LEU A 116 -4.80 -7.50 1.62
C LEU A 116 -4.87 -8.62 0.59
N GLY A 117 -4.67 -9.85 1.05
CA GLY A 117 -4.81 -11.06 0.25
C GLY A 117 -5.40 -12.16 1.11
N ASN A 118 -6.38 -12.89 0.57
CA ASN A 118 -6.96 -14.06 1.22
C ASN A 118 -6.58 -15.33 0.42
N ARG A 119 -6.37 -16.46 1.11
CA ARG A 119 -6.11 -17.75 0.48
C ARG A 119 -6.88 -18.83 1.23
N GLU A 120 -7.84 -19.42 0.54
CA GLU A 120 -8.64 -20.53 1.06
C GLU A 120 -8.15 -21.87 0.51
N LYS A 121 -8.27 -22.93 1.32
CA LYS A 121 -8.05 -24.30 0.84
C LYS A 121 -9.34 -24.76 0.17
N PHE A 122 -9.24 -25.34 -1.02
CA PHE A 122 -10.39 -26.03 -1.62
C PHE A 122 -10.87 -27.13 -0.67
N ALA A 123 -12.16 -27.09 -0.31
CA ALA A 123 -12.79 -28.22 0.36
C ALA A 123 -12.74 -29.40 -0.60
N ALA A 124 -12.08 -30.50 -0.20
CA ALA A 124 -12.14 -31.75 -0.93
C ALA A 124 -13.62 -32.12 -1.08
N GLU A 125 -14.04 -32.32 -2.33
CA GLU A 125 -15.40 -32.77 -2.65
C GLU A 125 -15.74 -33.98 -1.78
N VAL A 126 -16.91 -33.92 -1.14
CA VAL A 126 -17.49 -35.07 -0.44
C VAL A 126 -17.58 -36.20 -1.46
N SER A 127 -16.70 -37.18 -1.35
CA SER A 127 -16.78 -38.42 -2.09
C SER A 127 -18.07 -39.12 -1.70
N ASN A 128 -19.12 -38.98 -2.52
CA ASN A 128 -20.35 -39.75 -2.39
C ASN A 128 -20.00 -41.23 -2.65
N PRO A 129 -20.05 -42.12 -1.65
CA PRO A 129 -19.83 -43.54 -1.87
C PRO A 129 -21.19 -44.19 -2.05
N ASN A 130 -21.86 -43.98 -3.19
CA ASN A 130 -23.09 -44.71 -3.50
C ASN A 130 -23.18 -44.92 -5.01
N ASN A 131 -22.39 -45.87 -5.51
CA ASN A 131 -22.77 -46.61 -6.71
C ASN A 131 -22.97 -48.07 -6.27
N SER A 132 -24.12 -48.34 -5.67
CA SER A 132 -24.57 -49.70 -5.40
C SER A 132 -24.92 -50.36 -6.73
N HIS A 133 -24.09 -51.30 -7.14
CA HIS A 133 -24.34 -52.24 -8.22
C HIS A 133 -25.63 -53.01 -7.91
N CYS A 134 -26.68 -52.83 -8.71
CA CYS A 134 -27.83 -53.73 -8.70
C CYS A 134 -27.54 -54.84 -9.70
N ASP A 135 -27.09 -55.99 -9.18
CA ASP A 135 -27.15 -57.26 -9.88
C ASP A 135 -28.63 -57.70 -9.97
N HIS A 136 -29.08 -58.07 -11.16
CA HIS A 136 -30.36 -58.77 -11.36
C HIS A 136 -30.09 -59.94 -12.29
N GLY A 137 -29.83 -61.09 -11.67
CA GLY A 137 -30.01 -62.39 -12.27
C GLY A 137 -31.49 -62.79 -12.32
N ASP A 138 -31.74 -63.77 -13.19
CA ASP A 138 -32.92 -64.62 -13.35
C ASP A 138 -34.03 -64.14 -14.31
N THR A 139 -33.98 -64.56 -15.57
CA THR A 139 -34.56 -65.84 -16.05
C THR A 139 -34.08 -66.21 -17.45
#